data_AF-A0A1X7SQI3-F1
#
_entry.id   AF-A0A1X7SQI3-F1
#
_cell.length_a   1.000
_cell.length_b   1.000
_cell.length_c   1.000
_cell.angle_alpha   90.00
_cell.angle_beta   90.00
_cell.angle_gamma   90.00
#
_symmetry.space_group_name_H-M   'P 1'
#
loop_
_entity.id
_entity.type
_entity.pdbx_description
1 polymer ?
#
loop_
_entity_poly.entity_id
_entity_poly.type
_entity_poly.pdbx_seq_one_letter_code
_entity_poly.pdbx_strand_id
1 'polypeptide(L)' 'MEFLHDERTPLHIAASEGRNEVVSVLLSNGADPNIKDEDERTPLHYAALIGRNEVVSVLLSNGADPSIKTG' A
#
# COMPACT_ATOMS: atom_id res chain seq x y z
N MET A 1 2.66 11.71 25.42
CA MET A 1 2.60 11.64 23.96
C MET A 1 3.00 10.22 23.61
N GLU A 2 2.00 9.36 23.38
CA GLU A 2 2.26 8.07 22.76
C GLU A 2 2.81 8.36 21.37
N PHE A 3 3.98 7.81 21.06
CA PHE A 3 4.49 7.80 19.70
C PHE A 3 3.47 6.97 18.90
N LEU A 4 2.67 7.63 18.06
CA LEU A 4 1.85 6.94 17.06
C LEU A 4 2.86 6.27 16.12
N HIS A 5 3.09 4.97 16.32
CA HIS A 5 4.05 4.20 15.55
C HIS A 5 3.40 3.76 14.25
N ASP A 6 3.04 4.72 13.39
CA ASP A 6 2.43 4.44 12.09
C ASP A 6 3.25 3.37 11.33
N GLU A 7 2.80 2.10 11.38
CA GLU A 7 3.49 0.92 10.82
C GLU A 7 3.50 0.92 9.28
N ARG A 8 3.32 2.10 8.68
CA ARG A 8 3.45 2.34 7.26
C ARG A 8 4.84 2.02 6.76
N THR A 9 4.90 0.95 5.99
CA THR A 9 6.03 0.65 5.12
C THR A 9 6.18 1.68 3.98
N PRO A 10 7.36 1.74 3.33
CA PRO A 10 7.55 2.56 2.12
C PRO A 10 6.50 2.27 1.02
N LEU A 11 5.95 1.06 0.98
CA LEU A 11 4.94 0.68 0.00
C LEU A 11 3.60 1.41 0.25
N HIS A 12 3.20 1.61 1.52
CA HIS A 12 2.01 2.41 1.86
C HIS A 12 2.17 3.86 1.39
N ILE A 13 3.32 4.46 1.70
CA ILE A 13 3.62 5.86 1.37
C ILE A 13 3.68 6.05 -0.16
N ALA A 14 4.39 5.16 -0.86
CA ALA A 14 4.46 5.21 -2.32
C ALA A 14 3.06 5.05 -2.96
N ALA A 15 2.21 4.21 -2.35
CA ALA A 15 0.86 3.99 -2.84
C ALA A 15 -0.06 5.20 -2.64
N SER A 16 -0.03 5.87 -1.48
CA SER A 16 -0.81 7.10 -1.23
C SER A 16 -0.38 8.24 -2.15
N GLU A 17 0.92 8.37 -2.38
CA GLU A 17 1.52 9.41 -3.21
C GLU A 17 1.38 9.16 -4.72
N GLY A 18 0.89 7.99 -5.15
CA GLY A 18 0.73 7.66 -6.56
C GLY A 18 2.04 7.39 -7.29
N ARG A 19 3.09 6.95 -6.58
CA ARG A 19 4.44 6.71 -7.13
C ARG A 19 4.55 5.34 -7.79
N ASN A 20 3.92 5.18 -8.95
CA ASN A 20 3.81 3.91 -9.68
C ASN A 20 5.16 3.20 -9.97
N GLU A 21 6.22 3.92 -10.36
CA GLU A 21 7.54 3.30 -10.57
C GLU A 21 8.15 2.81 -9.24
N VAL A 22 8.00 3.60 -8.17
CA VAL A 22 8.53 3.24 -6.84
C VAL A 22 7.80 2.02 -6.29
N VAL A 23 6.47 1.99 -6.41
CA VAL A 23 5.64 0.82 -6.05
C VAL A 23 6.14 -0.43 -6.80
N SER A 24 6.39 -0.31 -8.10
CA SER A 24 6.88 -1.43 -8.92
C SER A 24 8.25 -1.94 -8.47
N VAL A 25 9.18 -1.03 -8.14
CA VAL A 25 10.52 -1.38 -7.63
C VAL A 25 10.42 -2.09 -6.28
N LEU A 26 9.59 -1.58 -5.36
CA LEU A 26 9.42 -2.18 -4.03
C LEU A 26 8.85 -3.60 -4.12
N LEU A 27 7.81 -3.80 -4.92
CA LEU A 27 7.21 -5.13 -5.15
C LEU A 27 8.20 -6.10 -5.80
N SER A 28 8.97 -5.63 -6.78
CA SER A 28 10.01 -6.44 -7.44
C SER A 28 11.15 -6.85 -6.50
N ASN A 29 11.33 -6.14 -5.38
CA ASN A 29 12.29 -6.48 -4.33
C ASN A 29 11.66 -7.26 -3.16
N GLY A 30 10.46 -7.81 -3.36
CA GLY A 30 9.82 -8.70 -2.39
C GLY A 30 9.03 -8.00 -1.29
N ALA A 31 8.68 -6.71 -1.46
CA ALA A 31 7.72 -6.07 -0.57
C ALA A 31 6.36 -6.79 -0.65
N ASP A 32 5.76 -7.07 0.51
CA ASP A 32 4.44 -7.69 0.59
C ASP A 32 3.35 -6.68 0.19
N PRO A 33 2.59 -6.91 -0.91
CA PRO A 33 1.50 -6.02 -1.32
C PRO A 33 0.33 -5.97 -0.34
N ASN A 34 0.22 -6.93 0.57
CA ASN A 34 -0.86 -7.09 1.54
C ASN A 34 -0.45 -6.72 2.97
N ILE A 35 0.74 -6.17 3.15
CA ILE A 35 1.21 -5.69 4.46
C ILE A 35 0.19 -4.71 5.04
N LYS A 36 -0.10 -4.87 6.34
CA LYS A 36 -1.03 -4.00 7.09
C LYS A 36 -0.24 -3.00 7.94
N ASP A 37 -0.75 -1.79 8.06
CA ASP A 37 -0.31 -0.83 9.09
C ASP A 37 -1.12 -0.98 10.40
N GLU A 38 -0.92 -0.08 11.37
CA GLU A 38 -1.61 -0.09 12.67
C GLU A 38 -3.15 0.04 12.55
N ASP A 39 -3.65 0.68 11.49
CA ASP A 39 -5.08 0.82 11.19
C ASP A 39 -5.63 -0.39 10.39
N GLU A 40 -4.84 -1.46 10.31
CA GLU A 40 -5.02 -2.61 9.43
C GLU A 40 -5.23 -2.27 7.95
N ARG A 41 -4.74 -1.12 7.49
CA ARG A 41 -4.82 -0.71 6.08
C ARG A 41 -3.64 -1.28 5.32
N THR A 42 -3.91 -1.65 4.08
CA THR A 42 -2.90 -2.11 3.12
C THR A 42 -2.50 -0.99 2.16
N PRO A 43 -1.40 -1.10 1.41
CA PRO A 43 -1.06 -0.15 0.36
C PRO A 43 -2.21 0.08 -0.64
N LEU A 44 -3.00 -0.96 -0.93
CA LEU A 44 -4.15 -0.88 -1.81
C LEU A 44 -5.27 0.00 -1.23
N HIS A 45 -5.49 -0.01 0.08
CA HIS A 45 -6.44 0.89 0.73
C HIS A 45 -6.08 2.36 0.51
N TYR A 46 -4.79 2.71 0.67
CA TYR A 46 -4.31 4.08 0.44
C TYR A 46 -4.42 4.49 -1.03
N ALA A 47 -4.02 3.62 -1.96
CA ALA A 47 -4.14 3.91 -3.39
C ALA A 47 -5.61 4.13 -3.80
N ALA A 48 -6.52 3.28 -3.32
CA ALA A 48 -7.95 3.36 -3.62
C ALA A 48 -8.61 4.59 -2.99
N LEU A 49 -8.30 4.90 -1.72
CA LEU A 49 -8.84 6.06 -1.00
C LEU A 49 -8.51 7.38 -1.70
N ILE A 50 -7.29 7.50 -2.23
CA ILE A 50 -6.79 8.72 -2.87
C ILE A 50 -7.09 8.75 -4.38
N GLY A 51 -7.50 7.63 -4.98
CA GLY A 51 -7.81 7.53 -6.41
C GLY A 51 -6.59 7.37 -7.32
N ARG A 52 -5.54 6.68 -6.86
CA ARG A 52 -4.31 6.40 -7.63
C ARG A 52 -4.51 5.19 -8.55
N ASN A 53 -5.25 5.36 -9.64
CA ASN A 53 -5.68 4.28 -10.54
C ASN A 53 -4.53 3.41 -11.08
N GLU A 54 -3.41 4.02 -11.45
CA GLU A 54 -2.24 3.31 -11.97
C GLU A 54 -1.60 2.45 -10.86
N VAL A 55 -1.47 3.00 -9.65
CA VAL A 55 -0.96 2.25 -8.49
C VAL A 55 -1.88 1.10 -8.11
N VAL A 56 -3.21 1.32 -8.11
CA VAL A 56 -4.20 0.25 -7.87
C VAL A 56 -3.96 -0.90 -8.86
N SER A 57 -3.81 -0.59 -10.14
CA SER A 57 -3.55 -1.58 -11.19
C SER A 57 -2.25 -2.34 -10.97
N VAL A 58 -1.17 -1.65 -10.57
CA VAL A 58 0.13 -2.25 -10.26
C VAL A 58 0.03 -3.19 -9.04
N LEU A 59 -0.59 -2.74 -7.95
CA LEU A 59 -0.75 -3.53 -6.73
C LEU A 59 -1.56 -4.81 -6.99
N LEU A 60 -2.69 -4.71 -7.69
CA LEU A 60 -3.52 -5.86 -8.05
C LEU A 60 -2.77 -6.85 -8.95
N SER A 61 -2.00 -6.36 -9.91
CA SER A 61 -1.19 -7.20 -10.80
C SER A 61 -0.06 -7.93 -10.05
N ASN A 62 0.33 -7.44 -8.87
CA ASN A 62 1.35 -8.04 -8.01
C ASN A 62 0.76 -8.81 -6.82
N GLY A 63 -0.54 -9.14 -6.85
CA GLY A 63 -1.15 -10.02 -5.85
C GLY A 63 -1.69 -9.32 -4.59
N ALA A 64 -1.93 -8.01 -4.66
CA ALA A 64 -2.73 -7.35 -3.63
C ALA A 64 -4.17 -7.92 -3.61
N ASP A 65 -4.67 -8.26 -2.43
CA ASP A 65 -6.02 -8.78 -2.22
C ASP A 65 -7.00 -7.61 -2.00
N PRO A 66 -7.95 -7.37 -2.93
CA PRO A 66 -8.93 -6.29 -2.82
C PRO A 66 -10.00 -6.54 -1.76
N SER A 67 -10.03 -7.73 -1.14
CA SER A 67 -11.03 -8.11 -0.14
C SER A 67 -10.57 -7.97 1.30
N ILE A 68 -9.29 -7.63 1.53
CA ILE A 68 -8.77 -7.34 2.87
C ILE A 68 -9.54 -6.15 3.45
N LYS A 69 -10.01 -6.30 4.68
CA LYS A 69 -10.71 -5.24 5.42
C LYS A 69 -9.74 -4.46 6.29
N THR A 70 -10.03 -3.17 6.45
CA THR A 70 -9.41 -2.31 7.47
C THR A 70 -9.96 -2.62 8.86
N GLY A 71 -9.25 -2.16 9.89
CA GLY A 71 -9.70 -2.15 11.28
C GLY A 71 -10.71 -1.05 11.55
#